data_AF-A0A6P7Y1V3-F1
#
_entry.id   AF-A0A6P7Y1V3-F1
#
_cell.length_a   1.000
_cell.length_b   1.000
_cell.length_c   1.000
_cell.angle_alpha   90.00
_cell.angle_beta   90.00
_cell.angle_gamma   90.00
#
_symmetry.space_group_name_H-M   'P 1'
#
loop_
_entity.id
_entity.type
_entity.pdbx_description
1 polymer ?
#
loop_
_entity_poly.entity_id
_entity_poly.type
_entity_poly.pdbx_seq_one_letter_code
_entity_poly.pdbx_strand_id
1 'polypeptide(L)'
;MALRGKRRAVLSSTPLEILLFLNGWYYATYFLLEILIFVYKGLILPYPTANLTLDIVMLFLYLGIEVIRIFYGSKGNLLQRKMPLTISLGLMIPAAVMAVYYLLLQTYVLRLEAIVNIILLVFYALELLLSIVALMSFSRVETY
;
A
#
# COMPACT_ATOMS: atom_id res chain seq x y z
N MET A 1 34.89 -30.41 -19.57
CA MET A 1 33.44 -30.12 -19.66
C MET A 1 33.14 -28.95 -18.73
N ALA A 2 32.92 -27.75 -19.27
CA ALA A 2 32.58 -26.59 -18.45
C ALA A 2 31.11 -26.68 -18.02
N LEU A 3 30.85 -26.68 -16.72
CA LEU A 3 29.51 -26.55 -16.14
C LEU A 3 28.94 -25.18 -16.59
N ARG A 4 28.08 -25.22 -17.61
CA ARG A 4 27.30 -24.05 -18.06
C ARG A 4 26.41 -23.64 -16.88
N GLY A 5 26.88 -22.66 -16.10
CA GLY A 5 26.13 -22.12 -14.97
C GLY A 5 24.73 -21.73 -15.45
N LYS A 6 23.70 -22.44 -15.00
CA LYS A 6 22.30 -22.04 -15.18
C LYS A 6 22.19 -20.62 -14.61
N ARG A 7 22.18 -19.59 -15.45
CA ARG A 7 21.81 -18.24 -15.02
C ARG A 7 20.41 -18.38 -14.42
N ARG A 8 20.26 -18.17 -13.11
CA ARG A 8 18.94 -18.02 -12.49
C ARG A 8 18.23 -16.91 -13.25
N ALA A 9 17.11 -17.23 -13.89
CA ALA A 9 16.28 -16.22 -14.51
C ALA A 9 15.85 -15.23 -13.41
N VAL A 10 16.06 -13.93 -13.66
CA VAL A 10 15.59 -12.90 -12.75
C VAL A 10 14.10 -12.73 -12.99
N LEU A 11 13.28 -13.21 -12.05
CA LEU A 11 11.81 -13.20 -12.12
C LEU A 11 11.19 -11.99 -11.40
N SER A 12 12.00 -11.23 -10.66
CA SER A 12 11.54 -10.05 -9.92
C SER A 12 11.00 -8.99 -10.88
N SER A 13 9.87 -8.39 -10.54
CA SER A 13 9.23 -7.38 -11.36
C SER A 13 9.78 -6.00 -11.04
N THR A 14 10.55 -5.41 -11.96
CA THR A 14 11.03 -4.03 -11.83
C THR A 14 9.91 -2.99 -11.76
N PRO A 15 8.80 -3.05 -12.54
CA PRO A 15 7.75 -2.05 -12.42
C PRO A 15 7.02 -2.14 -11.07
N LEU A 16 6.87 -3.34 -10.50
CA LEU A 16 6.28 -3.51 -9.17
C LEU A 16 7.12 -2.83 -8.08
N GLU A 17 8.45 -2.97 -8.14
CA GLU A 17 9.34 -2.33 -7.16
C GLU A 17 9.27 -0.81 -7.24
N ILE A 18 9.21 -0.26 -8.46
CA ILE A 18 9.07 1.18 -8.68
C ILE A 18 7.75 1.68 -8.09
N LEU A 19 6.64 0.96 -8.30
CA LEU A 19 5.36 1.34 -7.71
C LEU A 19 5.38 1.30 -6.19
N LEU A 20 5.92 0.23 -5.59
CA LEU A 20 6.03 0.12 -4.13
C LEU A 20 6.87 1.25 -3.51
N PHE A 21 7.96 1.63 -4.18
CA PHE A 21 8.79 2.76 -3.75
C PHE A 21 8.05 4.09 -3.86
N LEU A 22 7.36 4.34 -4.98
CA LEU A 22 6.56 5.54 -5.18
C LEU A 22 5.40 5.61 -4.18
N ASN A 23 4.73 4.48 -3.91
CA ASN A 23 3.68 4.41 -2.92
C ASN A 23 4.22 4.69 -1.51
N GLY A 24 5.43 4.23 -1.18
CA GLY A 24 6.06 4.59 0.10
C GLY A 24 6.20 6.10 0.31
N TRP A 25 6.68 6.81 -0.71
CA TRP A 25 6.77 8.28 -0.66
C TRP A 25 5.40 8.95 -0.67
N TYR A 26 4.52 8.48 -1.55
CA TYR A 26 3.17 9.00 -1.66
C TYR A 26 2.41 8.86 -0.34
N TYR A 27 2.47 7.70 0.29
CA TYR A 27 1.81 7.43 1.56
C TYR A 27 2.42 8.22 2.72
N ALA A 28 3.73 8.42 2.74
CA ALA A 28 4.35 9.31 3.72
C ALA A 28 3.81 10.75 3.59
N THR A 29 3.65 11.25 2.36
CA THR A 29 3.04 12.57 2.11
C THR A 29 1.54 12.59 2.44
N TYR A 30 0.81 11.52 2.11
CA TYR A 30 -0.59 11.31 2.47
C TYR A 30 -0.79 11.43 3.98
N PHE A 31 0.01 10.71 4.76
CA PHE A 31 -0.10 10.68 6.22
C PHE A 31 0.14 12.06 6.83
N LEU A 32 1.18 12.78 6.37
CA LEU A 32 1.44 14.14 6.83
C LEU A 32 0.31 15.10 6.46
N LEU A 33 -0.21 14.99 5.23
CA LEU A 33 -1.32 15.82 4.75
C LEU A 33 -2.60 15.57 5.56
N GLU A 34 -2.95 14.31 5.82
CA GLU A 34 -4.10 13.94 6.66
C GLU A 34 -3.97 14.50 8.08
N ILE A 35 -2.80 14.40 8.71
CA ILE A 35 -2.57 15.01 10.04
C ILE A 35 -2.82 16.52 10.01
N LEU A 36 -2.32 17.24 9.00
CA LEU A 36 -2.54 18.67 8.86
C LEU A 36 -4.04 19.01 8.66
N ILE A 37 -4.74 18.20 7.88
CA ILE A 37 -6.19 18.37 7.66
C ILE A 37 -6.98 18.05 8.93
N PHE A 38 -6.59 17.06 9.73
CA PHE A 38 -7.22 16.79 11.02
C PHE A 38 -7.04 17.95 11.99
N VAL A 39 -5.87 18.58 12.03
CA VAL A 39 -5.65 19.82 12.82
C VAL A 39 -6.57 20.93 12.32
N TYR A 40 -6.66 21.15 11.00
CA TYR A 40 -7.58 22.13 10.41
C TYR A 40 -9.05 21.85 10.79
N LYS A 41 -9.49 20.59 10.67
CA LYS A 41 -10.85 20.14 11.01
C LYS A 41 -11.15 20.37 12.48
N GLY A 42 -10.24 20.01 13.38
CA GLY A 42 -10.42 20.18 14.81
C GLY A 42 -10.50 21.64 15.27
N LEU A 43 -9.93 22.57 14.51
CA LEU A 43 -9.95 24.00 14.84
C LEU A 43 -11.15 24.75 14.25
N ILE A 44 -11.58 24.40 13.04
CA ILE A 44 -12.54 25.20 12.26
C ILE A 44 -13.92 24.54 12.16
N LEU A 45 -13.97 23.22 12.04
CA LEU A 45 -15.21 22.50 11.82
C LEU A 45 -15.76 21.98 13.16
N PRO A 46 -17.09 21.94 13.33
CA PRO A 46 -17.70 21.31 14.49
C PRO A 46 -17.58 19.78 14.35
N TYR A 47 -16.38 19.26 14.64
CA TYR A 47 -16.05 17.84 14.59
C TYR A 47 -16.26 17.22 15.97
N PRO A 48 -17.16 16.24 16.13
CA PRO A 48 -17.33 15.56 17.41
C PRO A 48 -16.02 14.92 17.88
N THR A 49 -15.59 15.23 19.12
CA THR A 49 -14.28 14.80 19.65
C THR A 49 -14.10 13.28 19.61
N ALA A 50 -15.18 12.52 19.83
CA ALA A 50 -15.15 11.05 19.76
C ALA A 50 -14.79 10.55 18.35
N ASN A 51 -15.43 11.09 17.31
CA ASN A 51 -15.15 10.73 15.93
C ASN A 51 -13.74 11.16 15.53
N LEU A 52 -13.32 12.37 15.89
CA LEU A 52 -11.97 12.88 15.58
C LEU A 52 -10.88 11.98 16.16
N THR A 53 -11.06 11.56 17.42
CA THR A 53 -10.11 10.66 18.10
C THR A 53 -10.06 9.31 17.41
N LEU A 54 -11.22 8.74 17.06
CA LEU A 54 -11.33 7.46 16.36
C LEU A 54 -10.66 7.52 14.98
N ASP A 55 -10.88 8.59 14.21
CA ASP A 55 -10.25 8.79 12.90
C ASP A 55 -8.73 8.89 13.01
N ILE A 56 -8.22 9.66 13.98
CA ILE A 56 -6.77 9.77 14.20
C ILE A 56 -6.17 8.41 14.58
N VAL A 57 -6.80 7.65 15.48
CA VAL A 57 -6.33 6.32 15.87
C VAL A 57 -6.29 5.39 14.66
N MET A 58 -7.33 5.39 13.82
CA MET A 58 -7.36 4.61 12.59
C MET A 58 -6.27 5.03 11.61
N LEU A 59 -5.90 6.31 11.54
CA LEU A 59 -4.84 6.80 10.66
C LEU A 59 -3.47 6.21 11.07
N PHE A 60 -3.18 6.15 12.37
CA PHE A 60 -1.96 5.52 12.87
C PHE A 60 -1.95 3.99 12.66
N LEU A 61 -3.11 3.33 12.83
CA LEU A 61 -3.24 1.90 12.50
C LEU A 61 -3.00 1.66 11.01
N TYR A 62 -3.56 2.52 10.17
CA TYR A 62 -3.39 2.46 8.72
C TYR A 62 -1.92 2.64 8.33
N LEU A 63 -1.19 3.57 8.96
CA LEU A 63 0.25 3.74 8.75
C LEU A 63 1.03 2.45 9.05
N GLY A 64 0.71 1.78 10.15
CA GLY A 64 1.32 0.50 10.49
C GLY A 64 1.08 -0.58 9.43
N ILE A 65 -0.18 -0.70 8.97
CA ILE A 65 -0.56 -1.65 7.91
C ILE A 65 0.24 -1.36 6.64
N GLU A 66 0.31 -0.09 6.23
CA GLU A 66 0.95 0.28 4.97
C GLU A 66 2.46 0.07 4.97
N VAL A 67 3.13 0.43 6.06
CA VAL A 67 4.57 0.19 6.24
C VAL A 67 4.88 -1.30 6.14
N ILE A 68 4.10 -2.14 6.83
CA ILE A 68 4.28 -3.59 6.80
C ILE A 68 3.98 -4.14 5.40
N ARG A 69 2.92 -3.66 4.75
CA ARG A 69 2.52 -4.07 3.40
C ARG A 69 3.63 -3.81 2.38
N ILE A 70 4.13 -2.58 2.34
CA ILE A 70 5.18 -2.16 1.38
C ILE A 70 6.48 -2.92 1.68
N PHE A 71 6.87 -3.06 2.94
CA PHE A 71 8.06 -3.80 3.33
C PHE A 71 8.03 -5.25 2.82
N TYR A 72 6.94 -5.98 3.09
CA TYR A 72 6.81 -7.36 2.62
C TYR A 72 6.65 -7.45 1.10
N GLY A 73 6.02 -6.46 0.46
CA GLY A 73 5.90 -6.37 -0.99
C GLY A 73 7.27 -6.29 -1.66
N SER A 74 8.10 -5.32 -1.25
CA SER A 74 9.46 -5.13 -1.78
C SER A 74 10.35 -6.33 -1.48
N LYS A 75 10.31 -6.85 -0.24
CA LYS A 75 11.11 -8.03 0.12
C LYS A 75 10.67 -9.27 -0.66
N GLY A 76 9.38 -9.47 -0.89
CA GLY A 76 8.87 -10.61 -1.65
C GLY A 76 9.22 -10.54 -3.13
N ASN A 77 9.11 -9.35 -3.72
CA ASN A 77 9.48 -9.13 -5.12
C ASN A 77 10.99 -9.30 -5.35
N LEU A 78 11.84 -8.63 -4.57
CA LEU A 78 13.30 -8.67 -4.73
C LEU A 78 13.90 -10.04 -4.40
N LEU A 79 13.41 -10.72 -3.36
CA LEU A 79 13.89 -12.04 -2.98
C LEU A 79 13.22 -13.18 -3.75
N GLN A 80 12.29 -12.86 -4.67
CA GLN A 80 11.50 -13.82 -5.44
C GLN A 80 10.78 -14.83 -4.53
N ARG A 81 10.33 -14.38 -3.36
CA ARG A 81 9.67 -15.21 -2.34
C ARG A 81 8.17 -14.96 -2.39
N LYS A 82 7.40 -16.02 -2.67
CA LYS A 82 5.94 -15.95 -2.73
C LYS A 82 5.32 -15.55 -1.39
N MET A 83 5.75 -16.16 -0.29
CA MET A 83 5.15 -15.96 1.03
C MET A 83 5.05 -14.48 1.46
N PRO A 84 6.14 -13.70 1.50
CA PRO A 84 6.06 -12.27 1.83
C PRO A 84 5.23 -11.47 0.81
N LEU A 85 5.28 -11.80 -0.48
CA LEU A 85 4.45 -11.13 -1.48
C LEU A 85 2.95 -11.40 -1.27
N THR A 86 2.58 -12.63 -0.88
CA THR A 86 1.20 -12.99 -0.51
C THR A 86 0.76 -12.28 0.77
N ILE A 87 1.64 -12.12 1.76
CA ILE A 87 1.34 -11.34 2.99
C ILE A 87 1.05 -9.89 2.62
N SER A 88 1.86 -9.28 1.75
CA SER A 88 1.64 -7.93 1.23
C SER A 88 0.27 -7.80 0.55
N LEU A 89 -0.10 -8.77 -0.30
CA LEU A 89 -1.44 -8.80 -0.92
C LEU A 89 -2.57 -8.95 0.11
N GLY A 90 -2.39 -9.76 1.15
CA GLY A 90 -3.36 -9.90 2.23
C GLY A 90 -3.57 -8.58 2.98
N LEU A 91 -2.47 -7.87 3.29
CA LEU A 91 -2.50 -6.56 3.96
C LEU A 91 -3.02 -5.43 3.07
N MET A 92 -3.06 -5.62 1.76
CA MET A 92 -3.69 -4.70 0.83
C MET A 92 -5.20 -4.57 1.05
N ILE A 93 -5.87 -5.64 1.50
CA ILE A 93 -7.32 -5.63 1.76
C ILE A 93 -7.66 -4.64 2.88
N PRO A 94 -7.11 -4.74 4.11
CA PRO A 94 -7.40 -3.77 5.15
C PRO A 94 -6.88 -2.36 4.80
N ALA A 95 -5.78 -2.25 4.04
CA ALA A 95 -5.33 -0.95 3.53
C ALA A 95 -6.36 -0.29 2.59
N ALA A 96 -6.91 -1.05 1.64
CA ALA A 96 -7.94 -0.56 0.73
C ALA A 96 -9.23 -0.20 1.45
N VAL A 97 -9.63 -0.98 2.46
CA VAL A 97 -10.77 -0.66 3.32
C VAL A 97 -10.55 0.66 4.05
N MET A 98 -9.35 0.91 4.59
CA MET A 98 -9.02 2.20 5.22
C MET A 98 -9.06 3.36 4.22
N ALA A 99 -8.50 3.20 3.01
CA ALA A 99 -8.60 4.23 1.97
C ALA A 99 -10.06 4.55 1.60
N VAL A 100 -10.91 3.53 1.48
CA VAL A 100 -12.36 3.72 1.22
C VAL A 100 -13.05 4.39 2.42
N TYR A 101 -12.63 4.07 3.65
CA TYR A 101 -13.13 4.72 4.85
C TYR A 101 -12.86 6.23 4.82
N TYR A 102 -11.62 6.66 4.56
CA TYR A 102 -11.27 8.08 4.44
C TYR A 102 -11.91 8.77 3.22
N LEU A 103 -12.20 8.01 2.16
CA LEU A 103 -12.86 8.54 0.98
C LEU A 103 -14.37 8.78 1.17
N LEU A 104 -15.08 7.92 1.89
CA LEU A 104 -16.54 7.89 1.90
C LEU A 104 -17.20 7.98 3.27
N LEU A 105 -16.56 7.48 4.33
CA LEU A 105 -17.19 7.23 5.63
C LEU A 105 -16.75 8.19 6.73
N GLN A 106 -15.69 8.97 6.51
CA GLN A 106 -15.24 10.00 7.44
C GLN A 106 -16.30 11.10 7.63
N THR A 107 -16.39 11.69 8.82
CA THR A 107 -17.44 12.66 9.19
C THR A 107 -17.50 13.87 8.25
N TYR A 108 -16.34 14.41 7.88
CA TYR A 108 -16.21 15.48 6.89
C TYR A 108 -15.11 15.13 5.90
N VAL A 109 -15.47 14.76 4.67
CA VAL A 109 -14.52 14.50 3.58
C VAL A 109 -14.32 15.77 2.76
N LEU A 110 -13.10 16.33 2.76
CA LEU A 110 -12.75 17.45 1.89
C LEU A 110 -12.43 16.96 0.47
N ARG A 111 -12.60 17.85 -0.51
CA ARG A 111 -12.30 17.54 -1.93
C ARG A 111 -10.84 17.12 -2.13
N LEU A 112 -9.92 17.73 -1.39
CA LEU A 112 -8.50 17.39 -1.44
C LEU A 112 -8.27 15.94 -0.96
N GLU A 113 -8.81 15.57 0.19
CA GLU A 113 -8.70 14.20 0.74
C GLU A 113 -9.28 13.16 -0.22
N ALA A 114 -10.42 13.47 -0.85
CA ALA A 114 -11.02 12.59 -1.84
C ALA A 114 -10.08 12.34 -3.04
N ILE A 115 -9.46 13.39 -3.58
CA ILE A 115 -8.50 13.26 -4.69
C ILE A 115 -7.31 12.40 -4.27
N VAL A 116 -6.74 12.67 -3.10
CA VAL A 116 -5.55 11.96 -2.61
C VAL A 116 -5.88 10.48 -2.31
N ASN A 117 -7.06 10.17 -1.77
CA ASN A 117 -7.50 8.78 -1.55
C ASN A 117 -7.78 8.04 -2.87
N ILE A 118 -8.38 8.69 -3.87
CA ILE A 118 -8.60 8.08 -5.20
C ILE A 118 -7.27 7.71 -5.84
N ILE A 119 -6.29 8.62 -5.81
CA ILE A 119 -4.95 8.34 -6.35
C ILE A 119 -4.30 7.16 -5.60
N LEU A 120 -4.45 7.09 -4.27
CA LEU A 120 -3.95 5.97 -3.48
C LEU A 120 -4.58 4.63 -3.90
N LEU A 121 -5.89 4.61 -4.15
CA LEU A 121 -6.60 3.43 -4.65
C LEU A 121 -6.14 3.02 -6.06
N VAL A 122 -5.72 3.96 -6.90
CA VAL A 122 -5.11 3.66 -8.20
C VAL A 122 -3.76 2.98 -8.03
N PHE A 123 -2.90 3.47 -7.12
CA PHE A 123 -1.64 2.76 -6.78
C PHE A 123 -1.91 1.32 -6.35
N TYR A 124 -2.91 1.14 -5.48
CA TYR A 124 -3.33 -0.17 -5.00
C TYR A 124 -3.75 -1.09 -6.16
N ALA A 125 -4.64 -0.63 -7.03
CA ALA A 125 -5.08 -1.42 -8.18
C ALA A 125 -3.91 -1.86 -9.08
N LEU A 126 -2.95 -0.97 -9.35
CA LEU A 126 -1.78 -1.28 -10.17
C LEU A 126 -0.82 -2.26 -9.47
N GLU A 127 -0.56 -2.06 -8.18
CA GLU A 127 0.27 -2.97 -7.38
C GLU A 127 -0.31 -4.37 -7.29
N LEU A 128 -1.63 -4.50 -7.13
CA LEU A 128 -2.34 -5.78 -7.12
C LEU A 128 -2.12 -6.54 -8.43
N LEU A 129 -2.35 -5.88 -9.57
CA LEU A 129 -2.20 -6.48 -10.89
C LEU A 129 -0.77 -6.99 -11.09
N LEU A 130 0.23 -6.16 -10.80
CA LEU A 130 1.64 -6.54 -10.95
C LEU A 130 2.07 -7.61 -9.96
N SER A 131 1.57 -7.58 -8.72
CA SER A 131 1.87 -8.59 -7.70
C SER A 131 1.32 -9.96 -8.06
N ILE A 132 0.11 -10.03 -8.64
CA ILE A 132 -0.47 -11.27 -9.15
C ILE A 132 0.39 -11.83 -10.30
N VAL A 133 0.81 -10.98 -11.24
CA VAL A 133 1.71 -11.38 -12.34
C VAL A 133 3.06 -11.89 -11.83
N ALA A 134 3.64 -11.24 -10.82
CA ALA A 134 4.86 -11.69 -10.17
C ALA A 134 4.69 -13.06 -9.48
N LEU A 135 3.61 -13.27 -8.74
CA LEU A 135 3.29 -14.55 -8.09
C LEU A 135 3.09 -15.70 -9.09
N MET A 136 2.41 -15.44 -10.21
CA MET A 136 2.25 -16.42 -11.28
C MET A 136 3.61 -16.80 -11.89
N SER A 137 4.48 -15.81 -12.09
CA SER A 137 5.83 -16.01 -12.63
C SER A 137 6.71 -16.84 -11.69
N PHE A 138 6.68 -16.54 -10.39
CA PHE A 138 7.39 -17.32 -9.37
C PHE A 138 6.85 -18.76 -9.27
N SER A 139 5.55 -18.96 -9.48
CA SER A 139 4.94 -20.29 -9.39
C SER A 139 5.28 -21.21 -10.53
N ARG A 140 5.41 -20.67 -11.74
CA ARG A 140 5.82 -21.45 -12.91
C ARG A 140 7.22 -22.06 -12.71
N VAL A 141 8.16 -21.31 -12.16
CA VAL A 141 9.56 -21.79 -12.01
C VAL A 141 9.73 -22.81 -10.89
N GLU A 142 8.93 -22.75 -9.83
CA GLU A 142 8.98 -23.76 -8.75
C GLU A 142 8.47 -25.14 -9.20
N THR A 143 7.74 -25.22 -10.31
CA THR A 143 7.15 -26.47 -10.82
C THR A 143 8.07 -27.22 -11.80
N TYR A 144 9.24 -26.65 -12.16
CA TYR A 144 10.24 -27.25 -13.07
C TYR A 144 11.54 -27.57 -12.35
#